data_AF-O14358-F1
#
_entry.id   AF-O14358-F1
#
_cell.length_a   1.000
_cell.length_b   1.000
_cell.length_c   1.000
_cell.angle_alpha   90.00
_cell.angle_beta   90.00
_cell.angle_gamma   90.00
#
_symmetry.space_group_name_H-M   'P 1'
#
loop_
_entity.id
_entity.type
_entity.pdbx_description
1 polymer ?
#
loop_
_entity_poly.entity_id
_entity_poly.type
_entity_poly.pdbx_seq_one_letter_code
_entity_poly.pdbx_strand_id
1 'polypeptide(L)'
;MASKAILEELNILSSKIFGTQYKSNNSRTGRKFVVQELKGAKLKSYYPATINYRQLRTLLNDKTFPDSDEELRMEIRKGRIRQGKGASKSKKK
;
A
#
# COMPACT_ATOMS: atom_id res chain seq x y z
N MET A 1 50.38 -5.03 21.65
CA MET A 1 49.20 -5.10 20.75
C MET A 1 48.62 -6.50 20.84
N ALA A 2 47.29 -6.65 20.91
CA ALA A 2 46.68 -7.98 20.90
C ALA A 2 46.91 -8.67 19.54
N SER A 3 47.05 -10.00 19.54
CA SER A 3 47.25 -10.76 18.30
C SER A 3 45.99 -10.73 17.44
N LYS A 4 46.16 -10.78 16.11
CA LYS A 4 45.03 -10.81 15.16
C LYS A 4 44.07 -11.97 15.46
N ALA A 5 44.60 -13.15 15.79
CA ALA A 5 43.80 -14.33 16.11
C ALA A 5 42.90 -14.11 17.35
N ILE A 6 43.42 -13.50 18.42
CA ILE A 6 42.64 -13.19 19.62
C ILE A 6 41.49 -12.22 19.29
N LEU A 7 41.73 -11.24 18.41
CA LEU A 7 40.69 -10.30 17.98
C LEU A 7 39.62 -10.98 17.12
N GLU A 8 39.99 -11.94 16.27
CA GLU A 8 39.01 -12.73 15.50
C GLU A 8 38.16 -13.60 16.43
N GLU A 9 38.76 -14.28 17.40
CA GLU A 9 38.04 -15.07 18.41
C GLU A 9 37.07 -14.23 19.23
N LEU A 10 37.51 -13.05 19.67
CA LEU A 10 36.66 -12.10 20.40
C LEU A 10 35.47 -11.65 19.55
N ASN A 11 35.67 -11.37 18.26
CA ASN A 11 34.59 -11.00 17.35
C ASN A 11 33.61 -12.16 17.12
N ILE A 12 34.12 -13.39 16.97
CA ILE A 12 33.28 -14.59 16.86
C ILE A 12 32.44 -14.76 18.13
N LEU A 13 33.03 -14.62 19.30
CA LEU A 13 32.34 -14.73 20.60
C LEU A 13 31.27 -13.64 20.74
N SER A 14 31.62 -12.38 20.45
CA SER A 14 30.69 -11.26 20.45
C SER A 14 29.49 -11.51 19.54
N SER A 15 29.73 -11.98 18.32
CA SER A 15 28.65 -12.30 17.39
C SER A 15 27.73 -13.42 17.87
N LYS A 16 28.27 -14.43 18.57
CA LYS A 16 27.46 -15.46 19.22
C LYS A 16 26.59 -14.89 20.35
N ILE A 17 27.14 -13.99 21.18
CA ILE A 17 26.42 -13.37 22.29
C ILE A 17 25.25 -12.51 21.78
N PHE A 18 25.49 -11.69 20.76
CA PHE A 18 24.49 -10.73 20.26
C PHE A 18 23.62 -11.26 19.11
N GLY A 19 23.77 -12.53 18.73
CA GLY A 19 23.05 -13.11 17.58
C GLY A 19 23.35 -12.40 16.25
N THR A 20 24.50 -11.72 16.15
CA THR A 20 24.95 -11.10 14.90
C THR A 20 25.76 -12.10 14.07
N GLN A 21 25.89 -11.85 12.77
CA GLN A 21 26.70 -12.72 11.91
C GLN A 21 28.11 -12.16 11.78
N TYR A 22 29.10 -12.97 12.16
CA TYR A 22 30.50 -12.71 11.88
C TYR A 22 30.96 -13.44 10.61
N LYS A 23 31.77 -12.77 9.78
CA LYS A 23 32.52 -13.38 8.69
C LYS A 23 33.95 -12.83 8.68
N SER A 24 34.93 -13.70 8.52
CA SER A 24 36.35 -13.31 8.42
C SER A 24 36.74 -12.84 7.01
N ASN A 25 36.01 -13.26 5.98
CA ASN A 25 36.25 -12.86 4.61
C ASN A 25 35.25 -11.79 4.13
N ASN A 26 35.71 -10.89 3.24
CA ASN A 26 34.90 -9.79 2.70
C ASN A 26 33.93 -10.25 1.60
N SER A 27 33.29 -11.42 1.77
CA SER A 27 32.40 -12.02 0.77
C SER A 27 30.98 -11.44 0.86
N ARG A 28 30.34 -11.28 -0.30
CA ARG A 28 28.98 -10.73 -0.40
C ARG A 28 27.94 -11.78 -0.02
N THR A 29 27.39 -11.69 1.19
CA THR A 29 26.36 -12.63 1.70
C THR A 29 24.91 -12.21 1.42
N GLY A 30 24.70 -11.00 0.88
CA GLY A 30 23.36 -10.46 0.65
C GLY A 30 22.64 -9.94 1.91
N ARG A 31 23.30 -9.94 3.08
CA ARG A 31 22.70 -9.51 4.35
C ARG A 31 22.10 -8.10 4.30
N LYS A 32 22.69 -7.20 3.51
CA LYS A 32 22.15 -5.84 3.25
C LYS A 32 20.67 -5.86 2.84
N PHE A 33 20.28 -6.81 1.98
CA PHE A 33 18.92 -6.88 1.46
C PHE A 33 17.95 -7.53 2.43
N VAL A 34 18.42 -8.50 3.23
CA VAL A 34 17.60 -9.19 4.23
C VAL A 34 17.30 -8.31 5.45
N VAL A 35 18.27 -7.49 5.87
CA VAL A 35 18.12 -6.56 7.01
C VAL A 35 17.28 -5.33 6.63
N GLN A 36 17.13 -5.04 5.33
CA GLN A 36 16.37 -3.89 4.89
C GLN A 36 14.89 -4.04 5.27
N GLU A 37 14.37 -3.08 6.02
CA GLU A 37 12.96 -3.05 6.42
C GLU A 37 12.03 -3.00 5.20
N LEU A 38 10.97 -3.80 5.25
CA LEU A 38 9.97 -3.87 4.19
C LEU A 38 9.08 -2.63 4.22
N LYS A 39 9.05 -1.87 3.11
CA LYS A 39 8.25 -0.64 2.98
C LYS A 39 6.84 -0.87 2.43
N GLY A 40 6.44 -2.12 2.20
CA GLY A 40 5.20 -2.48 1.51
C GLY A 40 3.93 -1.95 2.16
N ALA A 41 3.82 -2.06 3.49
CA ALA A 41 2.65 -1.54 4.22
C ALA A 41 2.48 -0.02 4.09
N LYS A 42 3.60 0.72 4.10
CA LYS A 42 3.61 2.18 3.91
C LYS A 42 3.18 2.56 2.50
N LEU A 43 3.61 1.81 1.48
CA LEU A 43 3.19 2.06 0.09
C LEU A 43 1.72 1.71 -0.13
N LYS A 44 1.23 0.62 0.45
CA LYS A 44 -0.18 0.20 0.34
C LYS A 44 -1.15 1.22 0.95
N SER A 45 -0.75 1.86 2.04
CA SER A 45 -1.57 2.84 2.78
C SER A 45 -1.46 4.27 2.27
N TYR A 46 -0.88 4.48 1.07
CA TYR A 46 -0.68 5.82 0.52
C TYR A 46 -1.99 6.61 0.36
N TYR A 47 -3.04 5.96 -0.18
CA TYR A 47 -4.38 6.53 -0.20
C TYR A 47 -5.19 5.99 0.98
N PRO A 48 -5.89 6.86 1.73
CA PRO A 48 -6.76 6.41 2.80
C PRO A 48 -7.92 5.56 2.25
N ALA A 49 -8.41 4.62 3.06
CA ALA A 49 -9.59 3.86 2.71
C ALA A 49 -10.81 4.79 2.62
N THR A 50 -11.51 4.77 1.50
CA THR A 50 -12.74 5.54 1.30
C THR A 50 -13.96 4.63 1.47
N ILE A 51 -15.04 5.18 2.03
CA ILE A 51 -16.33 4.50 2.13
C ILE A 51 -17.22 5.06 1.02
N ASN A 52 -17.71 4.20 0.14
CA ASN A 52 -18.61 4.59 -0.94
C ASN A 52 -20.06 4.74 -0.42
N TYR A 53 -20.89 5.58 -1.05
CA TYR A 53 -22.31 5.73 -0.70
C TYR A 53 -23.08 4.42 -0.66
N ARG A 54 -22.75 3.46 -1.56
CA ARG A 54 -23.34 2.12 -1.52
C ARG A 54 -23.03 1.39 -0.21
N GLN A 55 -21.79 1.47 0.25
CA GLN A 55 -21.38 0.84 1.53
C GLN A 55 -22.06 1.55 2.71
N LEU A 56 -22.19 2.88 2.67
CA LEU A 56 -22.93 3.63 3.69
C LEU A 56 -24.39 3.17 3.80
N ARG A 57 -25.07 2.92 2.67
CA ARG A 57 -26.45 2.39 2.68
C ARG A 57 -26.53 1.02 3.36
N THR A 58 -25.60 0.11 3.04
CA THR A 58 -25.55 -1.21 3.67
C THR A 58 -25.24 -1.13 5.17
N LEU A 59 -24.36 -0.22 5.59
CA LEU A 59 -24.00 -0.01 7.00
C LEU A 59 -25.14 0.60 7.83
N LEU A 60 -26.04 1.35 7.19
CA LEU A 60 -27.10 2.12 7.86
C LEU A 60 -28.49 1.54 7.61
N ASN A 61 -28.59 0.24 7.32
CA ASN A 61 -29.84 -0.51 7.09
C ASN A 61 -30.73 0.14 6.01
N ASP A 62 -30.17 0.39 4.82
CA ASP A 62 -30.88 0.92 3.65
C ASP A 62 -31.60 2.25 3.86
N LYS A 63 -31.20 3.02 4.89
CA LYS A 63 -31.63 4.42 5.00
C LYS A 63 -31.21 5.19 3.75
N THR A 64 -32.15 5.96 3.20
CA THR A 64 -31.93 6.75 2.00
C THR A 64 -31.13 8.00 2.34
N PHE A 65 -29.88 8.05 1.88
CA PHE A 65 -29.05 9.25 1.91
C PHE A 65 -29.09 9.94 0.55
N PRO A 66 -29.34 11.26 0.49
CA PRO A 66 -29.17 12.03 -0.72
C PRO A 66 -27.68 12.09 -1.07
N ASP A 67 -27.35 11.72 -2.30
CA ASP A 67 -26.01 11.90 -2.89
C ASP A 67 -26.14 13.07 -3.87
N SER A 68 -25.87 14.29 -3.39
CA SER A 68 -26.14 15.53 -4.11
C SER A 68 -25.41 15.59 -5.47
N ASP A 69 -24.19 15.05 -5.52
CA ASP A 69 -23.37 15.04 -6.72
C ASP A 69 -23.96 14.07 -7.75
N GLU A 70 -24.42 12.89 -7.31
CA GLU A 70 -25.08 11.93 -8.18
C GLU A 70 -26.46 12.42 -8.65
N GLU A 71 -27.24 13.06 -7.77
CA GLU A 71 -28.52 13.67 -8.12
C GLU A 71 -28.34 14.78 -9.17
N LEU A 72 -27.37 15.66 -8.97
CA LEU A 72 -27.00 16.70 -9.94
C LEU A 72 -26.53 16.09 -11.26
N ARG A 73 -25.69 15.05 -11.22
CA ARG A 73 -25.23 14.32 -12.42
C ARG A 73 -26.41 13.78 -13.22
N MET A 74 -27.41 13.22 -12.54
CA MET A 74 -28.61 12.68 -13.16
C MET A 74 -29.52 13.76 -13.72
N GLU A 75 -29.63 14.91 -13.06
CA GLU A 75 -30.37 16.07 -13.58
C GLU A 75 -29.71 16.63 -14.84
N ILE A 76 -28.40 16.86 -14.82
CA ILE A 76 -27.62 17.31 -15.99
C ILE A 76 -27.80 16.34 -17.15
N ARG A 77 -27.73 15.03 -16.88
CA ARG A 77 -27.94 13.99 -17.90
C ARG A 77 -29.34 14.08 -18.51
N LYS A 78 -30.39 14.23 -17.70
CA LYS A 78 -31.77 14.41 -18.19
C LYS A 78 -31.90 15.69 -19.03
N GLY A 79 -31.30 16.79 -18.59
CA GLY A 79 -31.27 18.05 -19.33
C GLY A 79 -30.62 17.91 -20.72
N ARG A 80 -29.48 17.23 -20.80
CA ARG A 80 -28.81 16.95 -22.08
C ARG A 80 -29.68 16.12 -23.03
N ILE A 81 -30.36 15.10 -22.51
CA ILE A 81 -31.28 14.28 -23.31
C ILE A 81 -32.43 15.13 -23.88
N ARG A 82 -33.03 16.02 -23.06
CA ARG A 82 -34.10 16.94 -23.51
C ARG A 82 -33.64 17.87 -24.64
N GLN A 83 -32.37 18.31 -24.61
CA GLN A 83 -31.78 19.17 -25.63
C GLN A 83 -31.28 18.42 -26.88
N GLY A 84 -31.47 17.09 -26.96
CA GLY A 84 -30.88 16.28 -28.05
C GLY A 84 -29.35 16.14 -27.96
N LYS A 85 -28.73 16.59 -26.86
CA LYS A 85 -27.29 16.49 -26.57
C LYS A 85 -26.96 15.27 -25.69
N GLY A 86 -27.87 14.30 -25.64
CA GLY A 86 -27.65 13.05 -24.93
C GLY A 86 -26.54 12.23 -25.57
N ALA A 87 -25.84 11.42 -24.77
CA ALA A 87 -24.88 10.47 -25.32
C ALA A 87 -25.59 9.52 -26.30
N SER A 88 -24.96 9.24 -27.43
CA SER A 88 -25.48 8.28 -28.41
C SER A 88 -25.54 6.88 -27.81
N LYS A 89 -26.42 6.03 -28.36
CA LYS A 89 -26.53 4.63 -27.94
C LYS A 89 -25.24 3.90 -28.36
N SER A 90 -24.51 3.36 -27.39
CA SER A 90 -23.32 2.54 -27.66
C SER A 90 -23.70 1.34 -28.55
N LYS A 91 -22.97 1.11 -29.65
CA LYS A 91 -23.16 -0.09 -30.48
C LYS A 91 -22.85 -1.32 -29.62
N LYS A 92 -23.80 -2.25 -29.56
CA LYS A 92 -23.51 -3.60 -29.06
C LYS A 92 -22.75 -4.33 -30.16
N LYS A 93 -21.56 -4.82 -29.84
CA LYS A 93 -20.90 -5.87 -30.63
C LYS A 93 -21.62 -7.18 -30.37
#